data_AF-A0ABD2JFB8-F1
#
_entry.id   AF-A0ABD2JFB8-F1
#
_cell.length_a   1.000
_cell.length_b   1.000
_cell.length_c   1.000
_cell.angle_alpha   90.00
_cell.angle_beta   90.00
_cell.angle_gamma   90.00
#
_symmetry.space_group_name_H-M   'P 1'
#
loop_
_entity.id
_entity.type
_entity.pdbx_description
1 polymer ?
#
loop_
_entity_poly.entity_id
_entity_poly.type
_entity_poly.pdbx_seq_one_letter_code
_entity_poly.pdbx_strand_id
1 'polypeptide(L)'
;MKSCRACRRDKCLLEGMDPTMVEAEKSAELSQFIQSLYKRREFLKQQLKEKEEKICHMDTETVIENDKNGRTVDVRNEEIISVIQQLRTMPHFEMLEPIDQTILLRFVTIPLVLMNAHFHSSKDNSQIDTKINYKEISPVFHVAGVKTLQLSDEEFLLVRALISSHSAVFGLSDDGLRTLQHLSEHYANLLMHHLCTNYGNMAGAFRHAELVHMAKSMFSNAERLPEYYRRKFSNYFMNRI
;
A
#
# COMPACT_ATOMS: atom_id res chain seq x y z
N MET A 1 25.05 -5.06 25.59
CA MET A 1 25.24 -5.54 24.20
C MET A 1 23.86 -5.66 23.58
N LYS A 2 23.48 -5.23 22.38
CA LYS A 2 24.03 -4.63 21.13
C LYS A 2 22.74 -4.10 20.42
N SER A 3 22.65 -3.05 19.61
CA SER A 3 23.22 -2.95 18.25
C SER A 3 22.84 -1.63 17.53
N CYS A 4 22.55 -0.51 18.22
CA CYS A 4 21.93 0.66 17.55
C CYS A 4 22.89 1.68 16.90
N ARG A 5 24.23 1.63 17.13
CA ARG A 5 25.16 2.65 16.58
C ARG A 5 25.56 2.44 15.11
N ALA A 6 25.51 1.20 14.60
CA ALA A 6 25.93 0.91 13.23
C ALA A 6 24.91 1.37 12.18
N CYS A 7 23.59 1.20 12.44
CA CYS A 7 22.57 1.56 11.46
C CYS A 7 22.45 3.07 11.26
N ARG A 8 22.64 3.87 12.33
CA ARG A 8 22.61 5.34 12.22
C ARG A 8 23.79 5.87 11.40
N ARG A 9 24.99 5.31 11.59
CA ARG A 9 26.18 5.71 10.83
C ARG A 9 26.02 5.44 9.34
N ASP A 10 25.57 4.24 8.98
CA ASP A 10 25.37 3.85 7.59
C ASP A 10 24.26 4.71 6.93
N LYS A 11 23.18 5.00 7.66
CA LYS A 11 22.11 5.91 7.21
C LYS A 11 22.64 7.34 6.97
N CYS A 12 23.38 7.91 7.91
CA CYS A 12 23.97 9.25 7.75
C CYS A 12 24.94 9.33 6.56
N LEU A 13 25.74 8.28 6.32
CA LEU A 13 26.65 8.22 5.17
C LEU A 13 25.91 8.19 3.82
N LEU A 14 24.72 7.57 3.79
CA LEU A 14 23.86 7.53 2.61
C LEU A 14 23.12 8.85 2.39
N GLU A 15 22.61 9.47 3.47
CA GLU A 15 21.78 10.69 3.44
C GLU A 15 22.58 11.99 3.31
N GLY A 16 23.92 11.94 3.24
CA GLY A 16 24.75 13.08 2.82
C GLY A 16 25.72 13.63 3.88
N MET A 17 26.06 12.86 4.92
CA MET A 17 27.16 13.21 5.83
C MET A 17 28.47 13.38 5.04
N ASP A 18 29.12 14.54 5.19
CA ASP A 18 30.45 14.80 4.65
C ASP A 18 31.53 14.41 5.68
N PRO A 19 32.32 13.34 5.44
CA PRO A 19 33.37 12.91 6.35
C PRO A 19 34.51 13.92 6.55
N THR A 20 34.65 14.92 5.66
CA THR A 20 35.71 15.95 5.76
C THR A 20 35.41 17.03 6.80
N MET A 21 34.16 17.10 7.27
CA MET A 21 33.71 18.07 8.27
C MET A 21 33.95 17.61 9.72
N VAL A 22 34.65 16.49 9.92
CA VAL A 22 35.03 16.02 11.25
C VAL A 22 36.12 16.94 11.81
N GLU A 23 35.75 17.80 12.75
CA GLU A 23 36.68 18.69 13.46
C GLU A 23 37.59 17.87 14.39
N ALA A 24 38.79 17.55 13.89
CA ALA A 24 39.84 16.89 14.65
C ALA A 24 41.21 17.38 14.17
N GLU A 25 42.22 17.27 15.04
CA GLU A 25 43.60 17.60 14.69
C GLU A 25 44.07 16.75 13.50
N LYS A 26 44.72 17.39 12.53
CA LYS A 26 45.18 16.72 11.31
C LYS A 26 46.23 15.68 11.66
N SER A 27 45.82 14.41 11.68
CA SER A 27 46.70 13.26 11.88
C SER A 27 46.57 12.28 10.72
N ALA A 28 47.59 11.43 10.55
CA ALA A 28 47.54 10.32 9.60
C ALA A 28 46.38 9.36 9.93
N GLU A 29 46.08 9.19 11.21
CA GLU A 29 44.97 8.36 11.71
C GLU A 29 43.60 8.93 11.31
N LEU A 30 43.41 10.25 11.41
CA LEU A 30 42.19 10.91 10.96
C LEU A 30 41.98 10.73 9.45
N SER A 31 43.05 10.86 8.68
CA SER A 31 43.00 10.67 7.22
C SER A 31 42.63 9.23 6.83
N GLN A 32 43.18 8.23 7.55
CA GLN A 32 42.81 6.83 7.37
C GLN A 32 41.35 6.57 7.76
N PHE A 33 40.87 7.19 8.84
CA PHE A 33 39.49 7.08 9.28
C PHE A 33 38.51 7.67 8.26
N ILE A 34 38.78 8.88 7.74
CA ILE A 34 37.98 9.52 6.69
C ILE A 34 37.92 8.66 5.43
N GLN A 35 39.06 8.11 4.98
CA GLN A 35 39.08 7.18 3.85
C GLN A 35 38.23 5.92 4.09
N SER A 36 38.20 5.40 5.32
CA SER A 36 37.36 4.26 5.66
C SER A 36 35.86 4.57 5.55
N LEU A 37 35.45 5.81 5.87
CA LEU A 37 34.07 6.27 5.74
C LEU A 37 33.64 6.39 4.27
N TYR A 38 34.50 6.91 3.40
CA TYR A 38 34.23 6.94 1.95
C TYR A 38 34.10 5.55 1.36
N LYS A 39 35.03 4.64 1.69
CA LYS A 39 34.94 3.23 1.26
C LYS A 39 33.63 2.58 1.71
N ARG A 40 33.20 2.85 2.95
CA ARG A 40 31.92 2.34 3.47
C ARG A 40 30.72 2.93 2.72
N ARG A 41 30.74 4.22 2.42
CA ARG A 41 29.67 4.89 1.65
C ARG A 41 29.51 4.28 0.25
N GLU A 42 30.60 4.10 -0.48
CA GLU A 42 30.54 3.53 -1.84
C GLU A 42 30.08 2.07 -1.81
N PHE A 43 30.52 1.29 -0.83
CA PHE A 43 30.02 -0.08 -0.62
C PHE A 43 28.50 -0.12 -0.38
N LEU A 44 27.95 0.80 0.43
CA LEU A 44 26.52 0.87 0.70
C LEU A 44 25.73 1.29 -0.54
N LYS A 45 26.25 2.23 -1.34
CA LYS A 45 25.63 2.61 -2.63
C LYS A 45 25.60 1.45 -3.61
N GLN A 46 26.69 0.68 -3.70
CA GLN A 46 26.76 -0.50 -4.55
C GLN A 46 25.71 -1.55 -4.14
N GLN A 47 25.55 -1.81 -2.84
CA GLN A 47 24.50 -2.72 -2.36
C GLN A 47 23.08 -2.22 -2.67
N LEU A 48 22.84 -0.91 -2.58
CA LEU A 48 21.55 -0.33 -2.96
C LEU A 48 21.29 -0.50 -4.45
N LYS A 49 22.30 -0.22 -5.28
CA LYS A 49 22.20 -0.37 -6.73
C LYS A 49 21.95 -1.84 -7.14
N GLU A 50 22.64 -2.79 -6.52
CA GLU A 50 22.41 -4.22 -6.75
C GLU A 50 21.01 -4.69 -6.28
N LYS A 51 20.48 -4.09 -5.21
CA LYS A 51 19.09 -4.31 -4.80
C LYS A 51 18.10 -3.71 -5.79
N GLU A 52 18.36 -2.50 -6.30
CA GLU A 52 17.54 -1.82 -7.31
C GLU A 52 17.54 -2.57 -8.66
N GLU A 53 18.70 -3.06 -9.11
CA GLU A 53 18.82 -3.85 -10.35
C GLU A 53 18.11 -5.22 -10.20
N LYS A 54 18.15 -5.86 -9.02
CA LYS A 54 17.34 -7.06 -8.73
C LYS A 54 15.84 -6.78 -8.68
N ILE A 55 15.43 -5.57 -8.29
CA ILE A 55 14.02 -5.13 -8.32
C ILE A 55 13.53 -4.95 -9.76
N CYS A 56 14.43 -4.60 -10.69
CA CYS A 56 14.12 -4.33 -12.10
C CYS A 56 14.10 -5.58 -13.01
N HIS A 57 14.68 -6.70 -12.55
CA HIS A 57 14.76 -7.97 -13.30
C HIS A 57 13.76 -9.05 -12.85
N MET A 58 12.76 -8.71 -12.03
CA MET A 58 11.60 -9.59 -11.85
C MET A 58 10.56 -9.25 -12.92
N ASP A 59 10.58 -10.06 -13.96
CA ASP A 59 9.73 -9.95 -15.15
C ASP A 59 8.26 -9.70 -14.81
N THR A 60 7.65 -8.92 -15.69
CA THR A 60 6.23 -8.72 -15.94
C THR A 60 5.56 -10.04 -16.35
N GLU A 61 5.71 -11.10 -15.57
CA GLU A 61 5.05 -12.38 -15.84
C GLU A 61 3.56 -12.27 -15.46
N THR A 62 2.75 -11.99 -16.49
CA THR A 62 1.38 -12.48 -16.61
C THR A 62 1.42 -14.00 -16.53
N VAL A 63 1.18 -14.55 -15.34
CA VAL A 63 1.01 -15.99 -15.14
C VAL A 63 -0.48 -16.29 -15.25
N ILE A 64 -0.89 -16.72 -16.44
CA ILE A 64 -2.21 -17.28 -16.71
C ILE A 64 -2.16 -18.75 -16.29
N GLU A 65 -2.63 -19.06 -15.08
CA GLU A 65 -2.88 -20.44 -14.69
C GLU A 65 -4.34 -20.64 -14.33
N ASN A 66 -4.92 -21.66 -14.94
CA ASN A 66 -6.30 -22.07 -14.76
C ASN A 66 -6.48 -22.64 -13.35
N ASP A 67 -7.43 -22.13 -12.57
CA ASP A 67 -7.89 -22.85 -11.39
C ASP A 67 -8.49 -24.22 -11.79
N LYS A 68 -8.77 -25.10 -10.81
CA LYS A 68 -9.37 -26.43 -11.05
C LYS A 68 -10.74 -26.38 -11.77
N ASN A 69 -11.30 -25.19 -11.97
CA ASN A 69 -12.55 -24.89 -12.67
C ASN A 69 -12.34 -24.02 -13.94
N GLY A 70 -11.09 -23.79 -14.38
CA GLY A 70 -10.77 -23.02 -15.58
C GLY A 70 -10.82 -21.49 -15.45
N ARG A 71 -10.78 -20.93 -14.23
CA ARG A 71 -10.84 -19.47 -14.00
C ARG A 71 -9.46 -18.89 -13.74
N THR A 72 -9.17 -17.75 -14.37
CA THR A 72 -7.91 -16.99 -14.33
C THR A 72 -8.20 -15.59 -13.80
N VAL A 73 -7.47 -15.18 -12.77
CA VAL A 73 -7.53 -13.82 -12.23
C VAL A 73 -6.20 -13.13 -12.58
N ASP A 74 -6.20 -12.19 -13.53
CA ASP A 74 -5.00 -11.44 -13.84
C ASP A 74 -5.00 -10.15 -13.00
N VAL A 75 -4.16 -10.05 -11.97
CA VAL A 75 -3.88 -8.76 -11.33
C VAL A 75 -2.51 -8.33 -11.79
N ARG A 76 -2.46 -7.28 -12.62
CA ARG A 76 -1.19 -6.75 -13.11
C ARG A 76 -0.40 -6.14 -11.96
N ASN A 77 0.90 -6.41 -11.93
CA ASN A 77 1.81 -5.84 -10.94
C ASN A 77 1.76 -4.30 -10.91
N GLU A 78 1.45 -3.67 -12.05
CA GLU A 78 1.30 -2.21 -12.20
C GLU A 78 0.20 -1.61 -11.29
N GLU A 79 -0.94 -2.30 -11.13
CA GLU A 79 -2.06 -1.80 -10.31
C GLU A 79 -1.73 -1.87 -8.83
N ILE A 80 -1.04 -2.93 -8.42
CA ILE A 80 -0.49 -3.08 -7.07
C ILE A 80 0.51 -1.96 -6.78
N ILE A 81 1.45 -1.74 -7.70
CA ILE A 81 2.47 -0.68 -7.58
C ILE A 81 1.80 0.67 -7.43
N SER A 82 0.81 0.96 -8.28
CA SER A 82 0.05 2.22 -8.24
C SER A 82 -0.64 2.43 -6.89
N VAL A 83 -1.32 1.41 -6.35
CA VAL A 83 -1.96 1.50 -5.03
C VAL A 83 -0.93 1.71 -3.91
N ILE A 84 0.20 0.99 -3.94
CA ILE A 84 1.27 1.15 -2.93
C ILE A 84 1.86 2.55 -3.00
N GLN A 85 2.13 3.08 -4.20
CA GLN A 85 2.62 4.43 -4.39
C GLN A 85 1.63 5.46 -3.84
N GLN A 86 0.34 5.29 -4.13
CA GLN A 86 -0.72 6.16 -3.62
C GLN A 86 -0.79 6.12 -2.09
N LEU A 87 -0.72 4.94 -1.47
CA LEU A 87 -0.68 4.80 -0.02
C LEU A 87 0.53 5.50 0.60
N ARG A 88 1.71 5.38 -0.02
CA ARG A 88 2.94 6.04 0.44
C ARG A 88 2.87 7.56 0.39
N THR A 89 2.07 8.12 -0.53
CA THR A 89 1.85 9.58 -0.59
C THR A 89 0.86 10.10 0.45
N MET A 90 0.18 9.22 1.19
CA MET A 90 -0.73 9.65 2.24
C MET A 90 0.06 10.10 3.47
N PRO A 91 -0.14 11.34 3.98
CA PRO A 91 0.64 11.87 5.11
C PRO A 91 0.62 10.98 6.35
N HIS A 92 -0.50 10.29 6.57
CA HIS A 92 -0.66 9.40 7.71
C HIS A 92 0.09 8.07 7.58
N PHE A 93 0.45 7.65 6.37
CA PHE A 93 1.24 6.45 6.16
C PHE A 93 2.66 6.64 6.70
N GLU A 94 3.22 7.84 6.53
CA GLU A 94 4.53 8.22 7.07
C GLU A 94 4.54 8.32 8.61
N MET A 95 3.38 8.49 9.25
CA MET A 95 3.25 8.51 10.71
C MET A 95 3.39 7.12 11.35
N LEU A 96 3.24 6.05 10.56
CA LEU A 96 3.36 4.68 11.05
C LEU A 96 4.82 4.24 11.06
N GLU A 97 5.19 3.37 12.00
CA GLU A 97 6.48 2.71 11.96
C GLU A 97 6.62 1.84 10.70
N PRO A 98 7.84 1.62 10.16
CA PRO A 98 8.04 0.82 8.95
C PRO A 98 7.43 -0.59 9.02
N ILE A 99 7.39 -1.19 10.21
CA ILE A 99 6.76 -2.50 10.42
C ILE A 99 5.23 -2.41 10.27
N ASP A 100 4.61 -1.39 10.85
CA ASP A 100 3.17 -1.14 10.76
C ASP A 100 2.75 -0.75 9.34
N GLN A 101 3.57 0.04 8.64
CA GLN A 101 3.41 0.34 7.22
C GLN A 101 3.35 -0.94 6.39
N THR A 102 4.29 -1.87 6.63
CA THR A 102 4.35 -3.16 5.94
C THR A 102 3.11 -4.00 6.22
N ILE A 103 2.71 -4.07 7.48
CA ILE A 103 1.53 -4.81 7.92
C ILE A 103 0.28 -4.23 7.26
N LEU A 104 0.09 -2.91 7.32
CA LEU A 104 -1.05 -2.23 6.70
C LEU A 104 -1.12 -2.51 5.19
N LEU A 105 -0.02 -2.32 4.46
CA LEU A 105 0.03 -2.55 3.02
C LEU A 105 -0.44 -3.96 2.64
N ARG A 106 -0.04 -4.98 3.41
CA ARG A 106 -0.45 -6.39 3.16
C ARG A 106 -1.97 -6.59 3.28
N PHE A 107 -2.63 -5.84 4.14
CA PHE A 107 -4.07 -5.97 4.38
C PHE A 107 -4.91 -5.10 3.44
N VAL A 108 -4.48 -3.87 3.13
CA VAL A 108 -5.33 -2.90 2.42
C VAL A 108 -5.11 -2.85 0.92
N THR A 109 -3.97 -3.33 0.41
CA THR A 109 -3.61 -3.18 -1.01
C THR A 109 -4.62 -3.88 -1.92
N ILE A 110 -5.02 -5.11 -1.60
CA ILE A 110 -5.96 -5.87 -2.43
C ILE A 110 -7.37 -5.29 -2.40
N PRO A 111 -7.95 -4.97 -1.22
CA PRO A 111 -9.21 -4.22 -1.16
C PRO A 111 -9.20 -2.96 -2.04
N LEU A 112 -8.10 -2.21 -2.03
CA LEU A 112 -7.96 -0.99 -2.84
C LEU A 112 -7.81 -1.27 -4.34
N VAL A 113 -7.08 -2.31 -4.74
CA VAL A 113 -7.00 -2.73 -6.16
C VAL A 113 -8.40 -3.11 -6.67
N LEU A 114 -9.15 -3.91 -5.90
CA LEU A 114 -10.52 -4.28 -6.25
C LEU A 114 -11.43 -3.06 -6.35
N MET A 115 -11.35 -2.15 -5.38
CA MET A 115 -12.15 -0.93 -5.38
C MET A 115 -11.84 -0.03 -6.59
N ASN A 116 -10.56 0.17 -6.92
CA ASN A 116 -10.14 0.97 -8.07
C ASN A 116 -10.68 0.39 -9.37
N ALA A 117 -10.53 -0.91 -9.56
CA ALA A 117 -11.05 -1.60 -10.73
C ALA A 117 -12.56 -1.42 -10.89
N HIS A 118 -13.32 -1.58 -9.81
CA HIS A 118 -14.77 -1.42 -9.84
C HIS A 118 -15.20 0.01 -10.14
N PHE A 119 -14.55 0.99 -9.53
CA PHE A 119 -14.87 2.40 -9.75
C PHE A 119 -14.63 2.82 -11.20
N HIS A 120 -13.44 2.53 -11.74
CA HIS A 120 -13.14 2.88 -13.13
C HIS A 120 -14.07 2.13 -14.09
N SER A 121 -14.27 0.81 -13.88
CA SER A 121 -15.19 0.02 -14.72
C SER A 121 -16.63 0.56 -14.75
N SER A 122 -17.06 1.23 -13.68
CA SER A 122 -18.39 1.86 -13.63
C SER A 122 -18.47 3.16 -14.45
N LYS A 123 -17.38 3.92 -14.56
CA LYS A 123 -17.34 5.23 -15.23
C LYS A 123 -17.24 5.13 -16.75
N ASP A 124 -16.46 4.18 -17.25
CA ASP A 124 -16.10 4.22 -18.67
C ASP A 124 -17.20 3.74 -19.63
N ASN A 125 -18.30 3.13 -19.16
CA ASN A 125 -19.42 2.52 -19.95
C ASN A 125 -19.01 1.53 -21.06
N SER A 126 -17.77 1.56 -21.51
CA SER A 126 -17.05 0.49 -22.17
C SER A 126 -16.83 -0.60 -21.13
N GLN A 127 -16.87 -1.85 -21.57
CA GLN A 127 -16.05 -2.85 -20.91
C GLN A 127 -14.65 -2.26 -20.95
N ILE A 128 -14.17 -1.66 -19.87
CA ILE A 128 -12.75 -1.31 -19.81
C ILE A 128 -12.05 -2.60 -20.17
N ASP A 129 -11.19 -2.51 -21.19
CA ASP A 129 -10.23 -3.54 -21.55
C ASP A 129 -9.15 -3.60 -20.43
N THR A 130 -9.59 -3.61 -19.17
CA THR A 130 -8.84 -4.25 -18.11
C THR A 130 -8.76 -5.68 -18.61
N LYS A 131 -7.60 -6.07 -19.11
CA LYS A 131 -7.26 -7.48 -19.43
C LYS A 131 -7.37 -8.41 -18.21
N ILE A 132 -7.84 -7.89 -17.09
CA ILE A 132 -8.43 -8.64 -15.99
C ILE A 132 -9.79 -9.14 -16.48
N ASN A 133 -9.88 -10.43 -16.82
CA ASN A 133 -11.14 -11.05 -17.16
C ASN A 133 -12.05 -11.13 -15.92
N TYR A 134 -12.65 -10.01 -15.54
CA TYR A 134 -13.55 -9.91 -14.40
C TYR A 134 -14.76 -10.82 -14.54
N LYS A 135 -15.08 -11.36 -15.73
CA LYS A 135 -16.15 -12.36 -15.88
C LYS A 135 -15.85 -13.65 -15.11
N GLU A 136 -14.59 -13.97 -14.87
CA GLU A 136 -14.18 -15.17 -14.11
C GLU A 136 -14.08 -14.92 -12.60
N ILE A 137 -13.88 -13.65 -12.22
CA ILE A 137 -13.93 -13.14 -10.83
C ILE A 137 -15.41 -12.92 -10.40
N SER A 138 -16.23 -12.43 -11.32
CA SER A 138 -17.63 -11.99 -11.14
C SER A 138 -18.59 -12.97 -10.45
N PRO A 139 -18.57 -14.30 -10.65
CA PRO A 139 -19.53 -15.16 -9.97
C PRO A 139 -19.22 -15.38 -8.47
N VAL A 140 -17.98 -15.13 -8.03
CA VAL A 140 -17.57 -15.30 -6.61
C VAL A 140 -17.69 -13.99 -5.83
N PHE A 141 -17.54 -12.87 -6.54
CA PHE A 141 -17.66 -11.54 -5.98
C PHE A 141 -19.00 -10.97 -6.43
N HIS A 142 -19.98 -10.94 -5.54
CA HIS A 142 -21.19 -10.14 -5.75
C HIS A 142 -20.78 -8.65 -5.73
N VAL A 143 -20.26 -8.17 -6.86
CA VAL A 143 -19.73 -6.82 -7.13
C VAL A 143 -20.87 -5.82 -7.35
N ALA A 144 -22.12 -6.27 -7.28
CA ALA A 144 -23.31 -5.46 -7.51
C ALA A 144 -23.22 -4.10 -6.78
N GLY A 145 -22.75 -4.08 -5.53
CA GLY A 145 -22.66 -2.87 -4.70
C GLY A 145 -21.97 -1.66 -5.37
N VAL A 146 -20.73 -1.78 -5.83
CA VAL A 146 -19.97 -0.59 -6.29
C VAL A 146 -20.58 0.02 -7.55
N LYS A 147 -20.95 -0.82 -8.53
CA LYS A 147 -21.56 -0.34 -9.79
C LYS A 147 -22.98 0.20 -9.56
N THR A 148 -23.72 -0.34 -8.60
CA THR A 148 -25.05 0.18 -8.25
C THR A 148 -25.00 1.48 -7.46
N LEU A 149 -23.93 1.72 -6.69
CA LEU A 149 -23.83 2.88 -5.80
C LEU A 149 -23.48 4.19 -6.52
N GLN A 150 -22.95 4.11 -7.76
CA GLN A 150 -22.59 5.26 -8.60
C GLN A 150 -21.81 6.32 -7.79
N LEU A 151 -20.63 5.95 -7.30
CA LEU A 151 -19.83 6.82 -6.45
C LEU A 151 -19.41 8.09 -7.21
N SER A 152 -19.49 9.24 -6.53
CA SER A 152 -18.77 10.44 -6.97
C SER A 152 -17.25 10.25 -6.77
N ASP A 153 -16.45 11.15 -7.36
CA ASP A 153 -15.00 11.13 -7.14
C ASP A 153 -14.63 11.39 -5.67
N GLU A 154 -15.33 12.30 -5.00
CA GLU A 154 -15.16 12.61 -3.59
C GLU A 154 -15.51 11.43 -2.70
N GLU A 155 -16.64 10.77 -2.96
CA GLU A 155 -17.07 9.57 -2.24
C GLU A 155 -16.07 8.43 -2.42
N PHE A 156 -15.59 8.23 -3.64
CA PHE A 156 -14.55 7.26 -3.94
C PHE A 156 -13.28 7.52 -3.14
N LEU A 157 -12.78 8.76 -3.12
CA LEU A 157 -11.58 9.12 -2.37
C LEU A 157 -11.75 8.93 -0.86
N LEU A 158 -12.90 9.31 -0.30
CA LEU A 158 -13.18 9.16 1.13
C LEU A 158 -13.31 7.71 1.55
N VAL A 159 -13.98 6.87 0.75
CA VAL A 159 -14.05 5.42 1.00
C VAL A 159 -12.67 4.79 0.87
N ARG A 160 -11.86 5.22 -0.11
CA ARG A 160 -10.47 4.75 -0.21
C ARG A 160 -9.66 5.10 1.04
N ALA A 161 -9.78 6.33 1.54
CA ALA A 161 -9.14 6.73 2.79
C ALA A 161 -9.60 5.88 3.98
N LEU A 162 -10.88 5.51 4.03
CA LEU A 162 -11.43 4.60 5.04
C LEU A 162 -10.82 3.19 4.96
N ILE A 163 -10.66 2.64 3.76
CA ILE A 163 -10.00 1.34 3.55
C ILE A 163 -8.52 1.43 3.90
N SER A 164 -7.83 2.50 3.49
CA SER A 164 -6.41 2.72 3.78
C SER A 164 -6.11 2.90 5.27
N SER A 165 -7.08 3.35 6.06
CA SER A 165 -6.96 3.56 7.51
C SER A 165 -7.48 2.38 8.34
N HIS A 166 -7.63 1.20 7.74
CA HIS A 166 -8.17 0.03 8.43
C HIS A 166 -7.30 -0.39 9.62
N SER A 167 -7.86 -0.32 10.83
CA SER A 167 -7.14 -0.57 12.08
C SER A 167 -7.30 -1.99 12.63
N ALA A 168 -8.28 -2.78 12.13
CA ALA A 168 -8.51 -4.15 12.58
C ALA A 168 -7.55 -5.15 11.93
N VAL A 169 -6.25 -4.82 11.98
CA VAL A 169 -5.16 -5.57 11.37
C VAL A 169 -4.32 -6.23 12.46
N PHE A 170 -4.09 -7.53 12.34
CA PHE A 170 -3.27 -8.27 13.28
C PHE A 170 -1.78 -7.91 13.15
N GLY A 171 -1.12 -7.70 14.29
CA GLY A 171 0.33 -7.50 14.38
C GLY A 171 0.79 -6.05 14.40
N LEU A 172 -0.12 -5.08 14.33
CA LEU A 172 0.21 -3.66 14.50
C LEU A 172 0.77 -3.38 15.90
N SER A 173 1.67 -2.41 15.99
CA SER A 173 2.06 -1.81 17.28
C SER A 173 0.87 -1.07 17.92
N ASP A 174 0.96 -0.83 19.23
CA ASP A 174 -0.06 -0.06 19.95
C ASP A 174 -0.21 1.38 19.41
N ASP A 175 0.90 2.00 18.98
CA ASP A 175 0.90 3.33 18.37
C ASP A 175 0.29 3.30 16.97
N GLY A 176 0.63 2.30 16.15
CA GLY A 176 0.06 2.10 14.82
C GLY A 176 -1.44 1.85 14.87
N LEU A 177 -1.89 1.02 15.82
CA LEU A 177 -3.31 0.75 16.06
C LEU A 177 -4.06 2.03 16.44
N ARG A 178 -3.57 2.80 17.42
CA ARG A 178 -4.19 4.08 17.82
C ARG A 178 -4.24 5.07 16.66
N THR A 179 -3.15 5.18 15.91
CA THR A 179 -3.06 6.08 14.75
C THR A 179 -4.10 5.72 13.69
N LEU A 180 -4.21 4.44 13.33
CA LEU A 180 -5.17 3.98 12.33
C LEU A 180 -6.63 4.09 12.82
N GLN A 181 -6.91 3.82 14.10
CA GLN A 181 -8.25 4.02 14.68
C GLN A 181 -8.68 5.48 14.57
N HIS A 182 -7.82 6.41 14.98
CA HIS A 182 -8.11 7.84 14.90
C HIS A 182 -8.36 8.29 13.45
N LEU A 183 -7.55 7.82 12.50
CA LEU A 183 -7.74 8.13 11.08
C LEU A 183 -9.03 7.54 10.51
N SER A 184 -9.33 6.30 10.87
CA SER A 184 -10.55 5.62 10.43
C SER A 184 -11.80 6.37 10.91
N GLU A 185 -11.82 6.79 12.18
CA GLU A 185 -12.90 7.62 12.74
C GLU A 185 -12.98 8.99 12.05
N HIS A 186 -11.83 9.64 11.82
CA HIS A 186 -11.77 10.91 11.13
C HIS A 186 -12.36 10.83 9.71
N TYR A 187 -11.94 9.85 8.91
CA TYR A 187 -12.46 9.68 7.54
C TYR A 187 -13.92 9.23 7.51
N ALA A 188 -14.35 8.39 8.47
CA ALA A 188 -15.77 8.02 8.61
C ALA A 188 -16.65 9.24 8.91
N ASN A 189 -16.19 10.16 9.77
CA ASN A 189 -16.89 11.40 10.10
C ASN A 189 -16.90 12.38 8.92
N LEU A 190 -15.78 12.55 8.21
CA LEU A 190 -15.72 13.36 7.00
C LEU A 190 -16.68 12.84 5.92
N LEU A 191 -16.73 11.52 5.72
CA LEU A 191 -17.68 10.89 4.82
C LEU A 191 -19.12 11.16 5.23
N MET A 192 -19.46 10.98 6.52
CA MET A 192 -20.80 11.24 7.03
C MET A 192 -21.22 12.70 6.79
N HIS A 193 -20.32 13.64 7.10
CA HIS A 193 -20.58 15.07 6.92
C HIS A 193 -20.76 15.45 5.45
N HIS A 194 -19.89 14.95 4.56
CA HIS A 194 -19.99 15.15 3.12
C HIS A 194 -21.35 14.65 2.59
N LEU A 195 -21.74 13.43 2.97
CA LEU A 195 -22.99 12.82 2.52
C LEU A 195 -24.23 13.53 3.08
N CYS A 196 -24.24 13.91 4.36
CA CYS A 196 -25.36 14.66 4.94
C CYS A 196 -25.51 16.05 4.31
N THR A 197 -24.40 16.68 3.93
CA THR A 197 -24.41 17.99 3.25
C THR A 197 -24.99 17.88 1.83
N ASN A 198 -24.63 16.83 1.09
CA ASN A 198 -25.03 16.67 -0.31
C ASN A 198 -26.40 16.00 -0.50
N TYR A 199 -26.80 15.11 0.41
CA TYR A 199 -28.03 14.31 0.28
C TYR A 199 -29.06 14.60 1.38
N GLY A 200 -28.73 15.44 2.37
CA GLY A 200 -29.54 15.68 3.56
C GLY A 200 -29.30 14.65 4.67
N ASN A 201 -29.66 14.98 5.91
CA ASN A 201 -29.29 14.19 7.10
C ASN A 201 -29.68 12.70 7.01
N MET A 202 -30.94 12.40 6.67
CA MET A 202 -31.42 11.01 6.66
C MET A 202 -30.85 10.22 5.47
N ALA A 203 -30.96 10.74 4.25
CA ALA A 203 -30.45 10.04 3.06
C ALA A 203 -28.91 9.94 3.07
N GLY A 204 -28.23 10.97 3.56
CA GLY A 204 -26.78 10.96 3.76
C GLY A 204 -26.33 9.90 4.77
N ALA A 205 -27.05 9.73 5.89
CA ALA A 205 -26.77 8.68 6.85
C ALA A 205 -27.01 7.26 6.28
N PHE A 206 -28.06 7.06 5.49
CA PHE A 206 -28.29 5.79 4.79
C PHE A 206 -27.16 5.49 3.81
N ARG A 207 -26.81 6.47 2.96
CA ARG A 207 -25.72 6.33 1.99
C ARG A 207 -24.38 6.06 2.69
N HIS A 208 -24.12 6.69 3.84
CA HIS A 208 -22.92 6.43 4.64
C HIS A 208 -22.83 4.95 5.04
N ALA A 209 -23.92 4.39 5.57
CA ALA A 209 -23.97 2.99 5.94
C ALA A 209 -23.72 2.06 4.75
N GLU A 210 -24.27 2.39 3.57
CA GLU A 210 -24.01 1.64 2.33
C GLU A 210 -22.53 1.69 1.93
N LEU A 211 -21.91 2.87 1.98
CA LEU A 211 -20.51 3.04 1.60
C LEU A 211 -19.54 2.35 2.57
N VAL A 212 -19.81 2.41 3.88
CA VAL A 212 -19.05 1.67 4.90
C VAL A 212 -19.21 0.17 4.72
N HIS A 213 -20.43 -0.31 4.45
CA HIS A 213 -20.68 -1.72 4.16
C HIS A 213 -19.92 -2.19 2.91
N MET A 214 -19.93 -1.38 1.84
CA MET A 214 -19.16 -1.62 0.64
C MET A 214 -17.65 -1.68 0.94
N ALA A 215 -17.11 -0.74 1.72
CA ALA A 215 -15.70 -0.76 2.13
C ALA A 215 -15.33 -2.09 2.83
N LYS A 216 -16.17 -2.54 3.78
CA LYS A 216 -16.01 -3.84 4.45
C LYS A 216 -16.07 -5.01 3.47
N SER A 217 -16.98 -4.96 2.49
CA SER A 217 -17.10 -6.02 1.49
C SER A 217 -15.83 -6.19 0.65
N MET A 218 -15.05 -5.11 0.43
CA MET A 218 -13.77 -5.20 -0.29
C MET A 218 -12.76 -6.09 0.44
N PHE A 219 -12.74 -6.07 1.78
CA PHE A 219 -11.91 -6.97 2.58
C PHE A 219 -12.39 -8.41 2.49
N SER A 220 -13.69 -8.65 2.66
CA SER A 220 -14.28 -9.99 2.50
C SER A 220 -14.01 -10.56 1.10
N ASN A 221 -13.98 -9.69 0.08
CA ASN A 221 -13.64 -10.08 -1.28
C ASN A 221 -12.13 -10.40 -1.41
N ALA A 222 -11.25 -9.58 -0.85
CA ALA A 222 -9.82 -9.86 -0.83
C ALA A 222 -9.49 -11.22 -0.18
N GLU A 223 -10.20 -11.59 0.89
CA GLU A 223 -10.01 -12.87 1.60
C GLU A 223 -10.42 -14.09 0.77
N ARG A 224 -11.45 -13.96 -0.08
CA ARG A 224 -11.94 -15.04 -0.94
C ARG A 224 -11.05 -15.27 -2.17
N LEU A 225 -10.04 -14.44 -2.42
CA LEU A 225 -9.11 -14.68 -3.50
C LEU A 225 -8.38 -16.03 -3.30
N PRO A 226 -8.16 -16.79 -4.38
CA PRO A 226 -7.41 -18.03 -4.32
C PRO A 226 -6.06 -17.83 -3.61
N GLU A 227 -5.65 -18.83 -2.84
CA GLU A 227 -4.46 -18.75 -1.99
C GLU A 227 -3.19 -18.39 -2.77
N TYR A 228 -3.11 -18.81 -4.03
CA TYR A 228 -2.05 -18.43 -4.96
C TYR A 228 -1.85 -16.91 -5.04
N TYR A 229 -2.93 -16.14 -5.23
CA TYR A 229 -2.87 -14.69 -5.29
C TYR A 229 -2.39 -14.12 -3.96
N ARG A 230 -2.97 -14.59 -2.84
CA ARG A 230 -2.55 -14.17 -1.50
C ARG A 230 -1.06 -14.40 -1.24
N ARG A 231 -0.52 -15.53 -1.72
CA ARG A 231 0.93 -15.84 -1.64
C ARG A 231 1.76 -14.94 -2.56
N LYS A 232 1.36 -14.73 -3.82
CA LYS A 232 2.05 -13.83 -4.76
C LYS A 232 2.15 -12.42 -4.20
N PHE A 233 1.06 -11.91 -3.62
CA PHE A 233 1.06 -10.60 -2.95
C PHE A 233 1.94 -10.58 -1.70
N SER A 234 1.86 -11.59 -0.82
CA SER A 234 2.75 -11.66 0.35
C SER A 234 4.23 -11.68 -0.05
N ASN A 235 4.60 -12.42 -1.10
CA ASN A 235 5.98 -12.48 -1.59
C ASN A 235 6.44 -11.14 -2.19
N TYR A 236 5.53 -10.42 -2.86
CA TYR A 236 5.82 -9.08 -3.38
C TYR A 236 6.24 -8.11 -2.26
N PHE A 237 5.55 -8.12 -1.12
CA PHE A 237 5.88 -7.27 0.03
C PHE A 237 7.17 -7.72 0.73
N MET A 238 7.40 -9.02 0.87
CA MET A 238 8.61 -9.53 1.55
C MET A 238 9.90 -9.31 0.76
N ASN A 239 9.84 -9.17 -0.57
CA ASN A 239 11.02 -9.01 -1.43
C ASN A 239 11.36 -7.54 -1.75
N ARG A 240 10.49 -6.58 -1.43
CA ARG A 240 10.64 -5.15 -1.80
C ARG A 240 10.73 -4.18 -0.62
N ILE A 241 10.68 -4.66 0.61
CA ILE A 241 10.85 -3.89 1.86
C ILE A 241 12.09 -4.41 2.57
#